data_AF-A0A8H6GHG2-F1
#
_entry.id   AF-A0A8H6GHG2-F1
#
_cell.length_a   1.000
_cell.length_b   1.000
_cell.length_c   1.000
_cell.angle_alpha   90.00
_cell.angle_beta   90.00
_cell.angle_gamma   90.00
#
_symmetry.space_group_name_H-M   'P 1'
#
loop_
_entity.id
_entity.type
_entity.pdbx_description
1 polymer ?
#
loop_
_entity_poly.entity_id
_entity_poly.type
_entity_poly.pdbx_seq_one_letter_code
_entity_poly.pdbx_strand_id
1 'polypeptide(L)'
;MDESAEAADNNGTSPTMTVRAGKPSIFKPDNALPLDGRAVEYLRASHALDIPSPSYLNESIKAYFAYVHPLLPVVDKSSFLREFEAWDQEHEPLPEAISLFLLQAMVFAASTFVPTEALRNAGYSSRKEARQLLFRKARLLYDFDHEPKRVAVLQGVLLMANYFHSLDDRKNTWHWVGIAVDLALTLRLHRDPLHNPDFTLYQSGIRKRLWWSCVVRDRLASLGVGRPPRILSQFTDVSALTLDDFEESGERVRSEGEQRLERLFVALTELCRASEPVWLFHFSMTRPRATPAQVAELSSKLEEWYQHLPPDILSEPSFVNIASDAERQFVLHRNVLMQNYQSIIVTLNQPHILRVEREADSALQQAQHASRMRLMQSVIGISHLAAQLVNLDLVRFCPTST
;
A
#
# COMPACT_ATOMS: atom_id res chain seq x y z
N MET A 1 -83.89 2.30 -37.06
CA MET A 1 -82.81 2.96 -36.32
C MET A 1 -81.59 2.09 -36.48
N ASP A 2 -80.69 2.61 -37.30
CA ASP A 2 -79.25 2.35 -37.43
C ASP A 2 -78.70 0.94 -37.72
N GLU A 3 -78.21 0.85 -38.97
CA GLU A 3 -76.81 0.58 -39.37
C GLU A 3 -76.20 -0.76 -38.94
N SER A 4 -76.09 -1.76 -39.83
CA SER A 4 -75.14 -1.96 -40.98
C SER A 4 -74.07 -3.01 -40.63
N ALA A 5 -74.19 -4.21 -41.20
CA ALA A 5 -73.35 -4.79 -42.28
C ALA A 5 -71.94 -5.21 -41.79
N GLU A 6 -71.67 -6.49 -41.55
CA GLU A 6 -71.33 -7.56 -42.52
C GLU A 6 -69.81 -7.66 -42.79
N ALA A 7 -69.35 -8.93 -42.81
CA ALA A 7 -68.18 -9.48 -43.50
C ALA A 7 -66.92 -9.83 -42.70
N ALA A 8 -66.52 -11.08 -42.95
CA ALA A 8 -65.28 -11.77 -42.61
C ALA A 8 -64.05 -11.14 -43.26
N ASP A 9 -62.84 -11.41 -42.74
CA ASP A 9 -61.86 -12.20 -43.49
C ASP A 9 -60.64 -12.64 -42.67
N ASN A 10 -60.03 -13.69 -43.21
CA ASN A 10 -58.88 -14.49 -42.82
C ASN A 10 -57.54 -13.77 -43.04
N ASN A 11 -56.47 -14.06 -42.27
CA ASN A 11 -55.09 -14.00 -42.79
C ASN A 11 -54.02 -14.64 -41.88
N GLY A 12 -53.13 -15.43 -42.50
CA GLY A 12 -51.92 -16.06 -41.94
C GLY A 12 -50.87 -15.05 -41.42
N THR A 13 -49.77 -15.44 -40.76
CA THR A 13 -48.68 -16.31 -41.26
C THR A 13 -47.68 -16.72 -40.14
N SER A 14 -46.91 -17.79 -40.42
CA SER A 14 -45.72 -18.44 -39.81
C SER A 14 -44.61 -17.57 -39.17
N PRO A 15 -43.43 -18.10 -38.75
CA PRO A 15 -43.07 -19.23 -37.87
C PRO A 15 -42.11 -18.79 -36.72
N THR A 16 -42.05 -19.55 -35.62
CA THR A 16 -41.13 -19.30 -34.49
C THR A 16 -39.68 -19.68 -34.85
N MET A 17 -38.77 -18.69 -34.93
CA MET A 17 -37.32 -18.94 -35.03
C MET A 17 -36.78 -19.46 -33.69
N THR A 18 -36.44 -20.74 -33.65
CA THR A 18 -35.57 -21.33 -32.62
C THR A 18 -34.13 -20.84 -32.80
N VAL A 19 -33.66 -19.97 -31.90
CA VAL A 19 -32.23 -19.64 -31.78
C VAL A 19 -31.54 -20.76 -31.02
N ARG A 20 -30.63 -21.47 -31.69
CA ARG A 20 -29.76 -22.50 -31.12
C ARG A 20 -28.95 -21.90 -29.96
N ALA A 21 -29.12 -22.44 -28.76
CA ALA A 21 -28.25 -22.19 -27.62
C ALA A 21 -26.82 -22.64 -27.95
N GLY A 22 -25.93 -21.68 -28.17
CA GLY A 22 -24.49 -21.93 -28.17
C GLY A 22 -24.06 -22.34 -26.76
N LYS A 23 -23.37 -23.48 -26.63
CA LYS A 23 -22.78 -23.92 -25.36
C LYS A 23 -21.76 -22.87 -24.90
N PRO A 24 -21.75 -22.44 -23.62
CA PRO A 24 -20.66 -21.64 -23.10
C PRO A 24 -19.42 -22.53 -23.00
N SER A 25 -18.34 -22.12 -23.68
CA SER A 25 -17.03 -22.72 -23.58
C SER A 25 -16.54 -22.57 -22.13
N ILE A 26 -16.48 -23.70 -21.42
CA ILE A 26 -15.96 -23.79 -20.06
C ILE A 26 -14.44 -23.80 -20.17
N PHE A 27 -13.82 -22.65 -19.94
CA PHE A 27 -12.41 -22.60 -19.54
C PHE A 27 -12.37 -22.47 -18.02
N LYS A 28 -11.81 -23.49 -17.35
CA LYS A 28 -11.50 -23.46 -15.91
C LYS A 28 -10.01 -23.21 -15.72
N PRO A 29 -9.62 -22.19 -14.96
CA PRO A 29 -8.41 -22.25 -14.15
C PRO A 29 -8.79 -22.82 -12.77
N ASP A 30 -8.07 -23.86 -12.36
CA ASP A 30 -8.33 -24.60 -11.13
C ASP A 30 -8.25 -23.71 -9.87
N ASN A 31 -9.30 -23.80 -9.04
CA ASN A 31 -9.41 -23.41 -7.63
C ASN A 31 -10.06 -22.07 -7.23
N ALA A 32 -10.88 -21.44 -8.07
CA ALA A 32 -11.95 -20.57 -7.57
C ALA A 32 -13.29 -21.27 -7.79
N LEU A 33 -14.04 -21.54 -6.71
CA LEU A 33 -15.42 -21.99 -6.83
C LEU A 33 -16.22 -20.86 -7.51
N PRO A 34 -17.07 -21.15 -8.51
CA PRO A 34 -17.94 -20.14 -9.08
C PRO A 34 -18.76 -19.48 -7.97
N LEU A 35 -18.77 -18.14 -7.91
CA LEU A 35 -19.61 -17.40 -6.98
C LEU A 35 -21.07 -17.86 -7.11
N ASP A 36 -21.72 -18.13 -5.97
CA ASP A 36 -23.16 -18.41 -5.94
C ASP A 36 -23.94 -17.25 -6.59
N GLY A 37 -25.01 -17.53 -7.32
CA GLY A 37 -25.82 -16.51 -7.98
C GLY A 37 -26.34 -15.45 -7.01
N ARG A 38 -26.67 -15.85 -5.77
CA ARG A 38 -27.07 -14.92 -4.70
C ARG A 38 -25.95 -13.99 -4.26
N ALA A 39 -24.71 -14.49 -4.23
CA ALA A 39 -23.54 -13.67 -3.92
C ALA A 39 -23.33 -12.59 -4.99
N VAL A 40 -23.45 -12.96 -6.26
CA VAL A 40 -23.32 -12.01 -7.38
C VAL A 40 -24.43 -10.95 -7.34
N GLU A 41 -25.68 -11.33 -7.07
CA GLU A 41 -26.79 -10.39 -6.90
C GLU A 41 -26.54 -9.40 -5.74
N TYR A 42 -26.02 -9.90 -4.61
CA TYR A 42 -25.68 -9.05 -3.47
C TYR A 42 -24.54 -8.06 -3.80
N LEU A 43 -23.50 -8.51 -4.49
CA LEU A 43 -22.39 -7.66 -4.93
C LEU A 43 -22.84 -6.57 -5.90
N ARG A 44 -23.75 -6.89 -6.83
CA ARG A 44 -24.39 -5.91 -7.73
C ARG A 44 -25.24 -4.90 -6.95
N ALA A 45 -26.13 -5.38 -6.08
CA ALA A 45 -26.97 -4.50 -5.26
C ALA A 45 -26.17 -3.60 -4.31
N SER A 46 -24.96 -4.03 -3.94
CA SER A 46 -24.04 -3.26 -3.10
C SER A 46 -23.10 -2.34 -3.91
N HIS A 47 -23.25 -2.27 -5.23
CA HIS A 47 -22.40 -1.50 -6.14
C HIS A 47 -20.90 -1.88 -6.09
N ALA A 48 -20.58 -3.09 -5.60
CA ALA A 48 -19.20 -3.56 -5.45
C ALA A 48 -18.55 -3.93 -6.79
N LEU A 49 -19.37 -4.31 -7.78
CA LEU A 49 -18.92 -4.60 -9.14
C LEU A 49 -18.80 -3.35 -10.02
N ASP A 50 -19.31 -2.21 -9.56
CA ASP A 50 -19.39 -1.00 -10.36
C ASP A 50 -18.04 -0.28 -10.42
N ILE A 51 -17.57 -0.05 -11.64
CA ILE A 51 -16.37 0.73 -11.92
C ILE A 51 -16.71 2.22 -11.85
N PRO A 52 -15.88 3.07 -11.23
CA PRO A 52 -16.09 4.51 -11.22
C PRO A 52 -16.10 5.13 -12.62
N SER A 53 -16.63 6.35 -12.75
CA SER A 53 -16.60 7.07 -14.03
C SER A 53 -15.17 7.21 -14.58
N PRO A 54 -14.98 7.21 -15.91
CA PRO A 54 -13.65 7.30 -16.53
C PRO A 54 -12.83 8.49 -16.00
N SER A 55 -13.45 9.67 -15.86
CA SER A 55 -12.78 10.86 -15.32
C SER A 55 -12.24 10.63 -13.90
N TYR A 56 -13.05 10.08 -12.99
CA TYR A 56 -12.61 9.82 -11.62
C TYR A 56 -11.59 8.69 -11.54
N LEU A 57 -11.76 7.66 -12.38
CA LEU A 57 -10.85 6.52 -12.45
C LEU A 57 -9.45 6.97 -12.88
N ASN A 58 -9.34 7.76 -13.95
CA ASN A 58 -8.07 8.31 -14.44
C ASN A 58 -7.36 9.16 -13.37
N GLU A 59 -8.08 10.05 -12.67
CA GLU A 59 -7.52 10.84 -11.57
C GLU A 59 -7.05 9.96 -10.40
N SER A 60 -7.79 8.88 -10.12
CA SER A 60 -7.41 7.91 -9.07
C SER A 60 -6.15 7.14 -9.43
N ILE A 61 -5.99 6.70 -10.68
CA ILE A 61 -4.78 5.98 -11.11
C ILE A 61 -3.55 6.90 -11.12
N LYS A 62 -3.69 8.15 -11.57
CA LYS A 62 -2.61 9.16 -11.45
C LYS A 62 -2.20 9.35 -9.98
N ALA A 63 -3.18 9.55 -9.09
CA ALA A 63 -2.92 9.75 -7.68
C ALA A 63 -2.31 8.51 -6.99
N TYR A 64 -2.70 7.30 -7.41
CA TYR A 64 -2.10 6.05 -6.94
C TYR A 64 -0.60 6.02 -7.22
N PHE A 65 -0.19 6.23 -8.48
CA PHE A 65 1.22 6.14 -8.86
C PHE A 65 2.08 7.29 -8.33
N ALA A 66 1.48 8.46 -8.06
CA ALA A 66 2.17 9.61 -7.48
C ALA A 66 2.39 9.50 -5.96
N TYR A 67 1.39 9.00 -5.22
CA TYR A 67 1.35 9.14 -3.75
C TYR A 67 1.27 7.82 -2.98
N VAL A 68 0.76 6.73 -3.58
CA VAL A 68 0.67 5.42 -2.91
C VAL A 68 1.86 4.54 -3.30
N HIS A 69 2.07 4.39 -4.60
CA HIS A 69 3.05 3.47 -5.17
C HIS A 69 4.49 3.67 -4.65
N PRO A 70 5.00 4.90 -4.45
CA PRO A 70 6.36 5.10 -3.94
C PRO A 70 6.64 4.52 -2.55
N LEU A 71 5.62 4.37 -1.71
CA LEU A 71 5.74 3.77 -0.36
C LEU A 71 5.22 2.32 -0.32
N LEU A 72 4.57 1.87 -1.40
CA LEU A 72 3.94 0.56 -1.49
C LEU A 72 3.90 0.09 -2.96
N PRO A 73 5.07 -0.24 -3.55
CA PRO A 73 5.22 -0.56 -4.97
C PRO A 73 4.78 -2.01 -5.26
N VAL A 74 3.49 -2.27 -5.10
CA VAL A 74 2.91 -3.61 -5.17
C VAL A 74 2.43 -3.99 -6.57
N VAL A 75 2.30 -3.03 -7.49
CA VAL A 75 1.80 -3.22 -8.87
C VAL A 75 2.94 -2.99 -9.85
N ASP A 76 3.04 -3.79 -10.92
CA ASP A 76 3.87 -3.41 -12.08
C ASP A 76 3.20 -2.23 -12.79
N LYS A 77 3.81 -1.05 -12.69
CA LYS A 77 3.30 0.19 -13.25
C LYS A 77 3.24 0.14 -14.77
N SER A 78 4.30 -0.31 -15.44
CA SER A 78 4.38 -0.36 -16.91
C SER A 78 3.38 -1.34 -17.51
N SER A 79 3.25 -2.54 -16.94
CA SER A 79 2.24 -3.51 -17.39
C SER A 79 0.82 -3.01 -17.14
N PHE A 80 0.55 -2.47 -15.95
CA PHE A 80 -0.78 -1.98 -15.62
C PHE A 80 -1.19 -0.80 -16.49
N LEU A 81 -0.32 0.20 -16.65
CA LEU A 81 -0.63 1.40 -17.45
C LEU A 81 -0.82 1.05 -18.92
N ARG A 82 -0.04 0.11 -19.48
CA ARG A 82 -0.24 -0.35 -20.86
C ARG A 82 -1.67 -0.86 -21.10
N GLU A 83 -2.15 -1.75 -20.24
CA GLU A 83 -3.51 -2.30 -20.34
C GLU A 83 -4.57 -1.24 -20.04
N PHE A 84 -4.31 -0.36 -19.06
CA PHE A 84 -5.26 0.66 -18.64
C PHE A 84 -5.44 1.80 -19.66
N GLU A 85 -4.36 2.21 -20.33
CA GLU A 85 -4.36 3.26 -21.35
C GLU A 85 -4.92 2.75 -22.69
N ALA A 86 -4.76 1.46 -23.00
CA ALA A 86 -5.33 0.83 -24.19
C ALA A 86 -6.83 0.56 -24.07
N TRP A 87 -7.38 0.55 -22.86
CA TRP A 87 -8.77 0.20 -22.59
C TRP A 87 -9.73 1.37 -22.88
N ASP A 88 -10.70 1.13 -23.77
CA ASP A 88 -11.84 2.04 -23.97
C ASP A 88 -12.86 1.89 -22.83
N GLN A 89 -12.67 2.71 -21.80
CA GLN A 89 -13.48 2.70 -20.57
C GLN A 89 -14.97 3.03 -20.79
N GLU A 90 -15.35 3.62 -21.93
CA GLU A 90 -16.74 4.00 -22.23
C GLU A 90 -17.50 2.88 -22.93
N HIS A 91 -16.82 2.11 -23.79
CA HIS A 91 -17.48 1.15 -24.67
C HIS A 91 -17.13 -0.30 -24.39
N GLU A 92 -16.03 -0.58 -23.67
CA GLU A 92 -15.53 -1.92 -23.44
C GLU A 92 -15.60 -2.35 -21.96
N PRO A 93 -15.88 -3.64 -21.68
CA PRO A 93 -15.76 -4.16 -20.33
C PRO A 93 -14.30 -4.10 -19.83
N LEU A 94 -14.12 -4.18 -18.51
CA LEU A 94 -12.78 -4.22 -17.90
C LEU A 94 -11.93 -5.36 -18.52
N PRO A 95 -10.68 -5.07 -18.96
CA PRO A 95 -9.80 -6.09 -19.50
C PRO A 95 -9.52 -7.20 -18.47
N GLU A 96 -9.51 -8.47 -18.91
CA GLU A 96 -9.24 -9.62 -18.04
C GLU A 96 -7.85 -9.56 -17.37
N ALA A 97 -6.90 -8.85 -18.01
CA ALA A 97 -5.59 -8.56 -17.44
C ALA A 97 -5.68 -7.76 -16.14
N ILE A 98 -6.64 -6.82 -16.03
CA ILE A 98 -6.84 -5.97 -14.86
C ILE A 98 -7.82 -6.62 -13.89
N SER A 99 -7.33 -6.95 -12.70
CA SER A 99 -8.18 -7.43 -11.60
C SER A 99 -9.11 -6.32 -11.12
N LEU A 100 -10.43 -6.59 -11.10
CA LEU A 100 -11.42 -5.66 -10.55
C LEU A 100 -11.18 -5.41 -9.06
N PHE A 101 -10.83 -6.45 -8.29
CA PHE A 101 -10.52 -6.30 -6.87
C PHE A 101 -9.32 -5.38 -6.66
N LEU A 102 -8.24 -5.61 -7.41
CA LEU A 102 -7.04 -4.77 -7.34
C LEU A 102 -7.36 -3.33 -7.75
N LEU A 103 -8.12 -3.12 -8.84
CA LEU A 103 -8.52 -1.80 -9.31
C LEU A 103 -9.30 -1.04 -8.23
N GLN A 104 -10.30 -1.67 -7.61
CA GLN A 104 -11.08 -1.07 -6.52
C GLN A 104 -10.18 -0.74 -5.31
N ALA A 105 -9.23 -1.61 -4.97
CA ALA A 105 -8.28 -1.37 -3.89
C ALA A 105 -7.31 -0.21 -4.20
N MET A 106 -6.87 -0.07 -5.47
CA MET A 106 -6.06 1.06 -5.94
C MET A 106 -6.84 2.37 -5.86
N VAL A 107 -8.08 2.40 -6.35
CA VAL A 107 -8.96 3.58 -6.28
C VAL A 107 -9.22 3.96 -4.82
N PHE A 108 -9.49 2.97 -3.96
CA PHE A 108 -9.61 3.19 -2.52
C PHE A 108 -8.35 3.85 -1.94
N ALA A 109 -7.17 3.28 -2.17
CA ALA A 109 -5.92 3.79 -1.60
C ALA A 109 -5.59 5.19 -2.12
N ALA A 110 -5.88 5.46 -3.40
CA ALA A 110 -5.66 6.75 -4.04
C ALA A 110 -6.64 7.83 -3.59
N SER A 111 -7.85 7.47 -3.17
CA SER A 111 -8.92 8.41 -2.85
C SER A 111 -8.59 9.40 -1.72
N THR A 112 -7.55 9.18 -0.92
CA THR A 112 -7.05 10.21 0.02
C THR A 112 -6.30 11.36 -0.66
N PHE A 113 -5.76 11.13 -1.87
CA PHE A 113 -4.91 12.06 -2.60
C PHE A 113 -5.61 12.69 -3.82
N VAL A 114 -6.70 12.08 -4.31
CA VAL A 114 -7.49 12.61 -5.43
C VAL A 114 -8.01 14.03 -5.13
N PRO A 115 -7.99 14.99 -6.08
CA PRO A 115 -8.51 16.34 -5.87
C PRO A 115 -9.96 16.35 -5.36
N THR A 116 -10.29 17.31 -4.49
CA THR A 116 -11.63 17.42 -3.90
C THR A 116 -12.72 17.66 -4.95
N GLU A 117 -12.40 18.34 -6.05
CA GLU A 117 -13.31 18.55 -7.17
C GLU A 117 -13.67 17.23 -7.88
N ALA A 118 -12.69 16.39 -8.18
CA ALA A 118 -12.92 15.08 -8.78
C ALA A 118 -13.80 14.18 -7.88
N LEU A 119 -13.60 14.24 -6.55
CA LEU A 119 -14.47 13.54 -5.59
C LEU A 119 -15.92 14.02 -5.65
N ARG A 120 -16.13 15.35 -5.70
CA ARG A 120 -17.47 15.93 -5.78
C ARG A 120 -18.17 15.59 -7.08
N ASN A 121 -17.44 15.66 -8.21
CA ASN A 121 -17.94 15.30 -9.53
C ASN A 121 -18.30 13.81 -9.62
N ALA A 122 -17.61 12.96 -8.85
CA ALA A 122 -17.95 11.54 -8.71
C ALA A 122 -19.12 11.27 -7.74
N GLY A 123 -19.74 12.31 -7.18
CA GLY A 123 -20.93 12.20 -6.33
C GLY A 123 -20.66 12.00 -4.84
N TYR A 124 -19.41 12.14 -4.37
CA TYR A 124 -19.10 12.01 -2.95
C TYR A 124 -19.25 13.35 -2.21
N SER A 125 -19.89 13.34 -1.04
CA SER A 125 -20.06 14.53 -0.20
C SER A 125 -18.75 14.94 0.50
N SER A 126 -17.89 13.96 0.80
CA SER A 126 -16.61 14.19 1.45
C SER A 126 -15.59 13.10 1.13
N ARG A 127 -14.30 13.43 1.31
CA ARG A 127 -13.21 12.45 1.21
C ARG A 127 -13.39 11.29 2.19
N LYS A 128 -13.87 11.57 3.41
CA LYS A 128 -14.14 10.56 4.43
C LYS A 128 -15.19 9.55 3.95
N GLU A 129 -16.29 10.03 3.38
CA GLU A 129 -17.34 9.18 2.80
C GLU A 129 -16.81 8.36 1.61
N ALA A 130 -16.12 9.00 0.67
CA ALA A 130 -15.54 8.32 -0.50
C ALA A 130 -14.64 7.16 -0.07
N ARG A 131 -13.73 7.41 0.88
CA ARG A 131 -12.84 6.38 1.43
C ARG A 131 -13.60 5.22 2.06
N GLN A 132 -14.68 5.49 2.80
CA GLN A 132 -15.50 4.44 3.42
C GLN A 132 -16.21 3.58 2.37
N LEU A 133 -16.85 4.21 1.38
CA LEU A 133 -17.58 3.50 0.33
C LEU A 133 -16.65 2.68 -0.57
N LEU A 134 -15.53 3.27 -1.00
CA LEU A 134 -14.53 2.59 -1.83
C LEU A 134 -13.87 1.43 -1.08
N PHE A 135 -13.53 1.60 0.20
CA PHE A 135 -13.04 0.51 1.04
C PHE A 135 -14.06 -0.63 1.14
N ARG A 136 -15.34 -0.29 1.35
CA ARG A 136 -16.42 -1.29 1.43
C ARG A 136 -16.56 -2.08 0.13
N LYS A 137 -16.44 -1.44 -1.03
CA LYS A 137 -16.46 -2.14 -2.34
C LYS A 137 -15.32 -3.16 -2.44
N ALA A 138 -14.07 -2.74 -2.23
CA ALA A 138 -12.92 -3.65 -2.27
C ALA A 138 -13.05 -4.77 -1.25
N ARG A 139 -13.49 -4.45 -0.02
CA ARG A 139 -13.72 -5.43 1.04
C ARG A 139 -14.78 -6.47 0.67
N LEU A 140 -15.89 -6.06 0.05
CA LEU A 140 -16.92 -7.00 -0.38
C LEU A 140 -16.38 -7.98 -1.43
N LEU A 141 -15.57 -7.51 -2.37
CA LEU A 141 -14.92 -8.40 -3.34
C LEU A 141 -13.97 -9.40 -2.67
N TYR A 142 -13.24 -8.97 -1.64
CA TYR A 142 -12.39 -9.86 -0.83
C TYR A 142 -13.21 -10.86 0.00
N ASP A 143 -14.20 -10.39 0.77
CA ASP A 143 -15.00 -11.20 1.70
C ASP A 143 -15.84 -12.28 0.94
N PHE A 144 -16.06 -12.10 -0.37
CA PHE A 144 -16.75 -13.06 -1.24
C PHE A 144 -15.81 -13.91 -2.11
N ASP A 145 -14.48 -13.83 -1.94
CA ASP A 145 -13.50 -14.56 -2.75
C ASP A 145 -13.66 -14.30 -4.28
N HIS A 146 -14.01 -13.07 -4.66
CA HIS A 146 -14.25 -12.71 -6.07
C HIS A 146 -12.99 -12.84 -6.94
N GLU A 147 -11.82 -12.53 -6.39
CA GLU A 147 -10.57 -12.48 -7.15
C GLU A 147 -9.83 -13.83 -7.13
N PRO A 148 -9.69 -14.53 -8.28
CA PRO A 148 -8.98 -15.80 -8.33
C PRO A 148 -7.45 -15.65 -8.30
N LYS A 149 -6.89 -14.52 -8.77
CA LYS A 149 -5.44 -14.33 -8.87
C LYS A 149 -4.88 -14.00 -7.49
N ARG A 150 -4.25 -14.97 -6.85
CA ARG A 150 -3.68 -14.84 -5.48
C ARG A 150 -2.74 -13.65 -5.29
N VAL A 151 -1.96 -13.28 -6.31
CA VAL A 151 -1.08 -12.10 -6.27
C VAL A 151 -1.91 -10.81 -6.21
N ALA A 152 -2.98 -10.71 -7.01
CA ALA A 152 -3.91 -9.57 -6.96
C ALA A 152 -4.64 -9.49 -5.62
N VAL A 153 -4.99 -10.63 -5.01
CA VAL A 153 -5.54 -10.69 -3.64
C VAL A 153 -4.55 -10.07 -2.64
N LEU A 154 -3.28 -10.48 -2.65
CA LEU A 154 -2.26 -9.89 -1.77
C LEU A 154 -2.08 -8.39 -2.02
N GLN A 155 -1.96 -7.97 -3.27
CA GLN A 155 -1.80 -6.57 -3.66
C GLN A 155 -2.96 -5.72 -3.14
N GLY A 156 -4.20 -6.13 -3.38
CA GLY A 156 -5.38 -5.40 -2.92
C GLY A 156 -5.52 -5.38 -1.40
N VAL A 157 -5.19 -6.48 -0.70
CA VAL A 157 -5.20 -6.52 0.78
C VAL A 157 -4.14 -5.59 1.38
N LEU A 158 -2.94 -5.51 0.80
CA LEU A 158 -1.91 -4.54 1.22
C LEU A 158 -2.40 -3.09 1.05
N LEU A 159 -3.11 -2.80 -0.04
CA LEU A 159 -3.69 -1.48 -0.28
C LEU A 159 -4.82 -1.17 0.70
N MET A 160 -5.72 -2.13 0.94
CA MET A 160 -6.79 -2.04 1.92
C MET A 160 -6.28 -1.76 3.33
N ALA A 161 -5.08 -2.24 3.69
CA ALA A 161 -4.47 -1.95 4.97
C ALA A 161 -4.20 -0.45 5.21
N ASN A 162 -4.31 0.42 4.21
CA ASN A 162 -4.27 1.89 4.39
C ASN A 162 -5.56 2.47 4.98
N TYR A 163 -6.55 1.63 5.31
CA TYR A 163 -7.80 2.06 5.90
C TYR A 163 -7.69 2.25 7.42
N PHE A 164 -7.95 3.47 7.86
CA PHE A 164 -8.15 3.80 9.25
C PHE A 164 -9.43 4.61 9.39
N HIS A 165 -10.46 4.01 10.01
CA HIS A 165 -11.76 4.66 10.19
C HIS A 165 -11.91 5.27 11.58
N SER A 166 -11.58 4.50 12.61
CA SER A 166 -11.64 4.89 14.02
C SER A 166 -10.72 4.01 14.86
N LEU A 167 -10.40 4.47 16.07
CA LEU A 167 -9.63 3.71 17.06
C LEU A 167 -10.37 2.44 17.54
N ASP A 168 -11.70 2.44 17.48
CA ASP A 168 -12.55 1.33 17.92
C ASP A 168 -12.75 0.23 16.85
N ASP A 169 -12.20 0.41 15.65
CA ASP A 169 -12.36 -0.57 14.58
C ASP A 169 -11.60 -1.88 14.88
N ARG A 170 -12.35 -2.98 15.00
CA ARG A 170 -11.82 -4.32 15.23
C ARG A 170 -10.96 -4.82 14.07
N LYS A 171 -11.17 -4.30 12.85
CA LYS A 171 -10.42 -4.63 11.63
C LYS A 171 -9.55 -3.45 11.16
N ASN A 172 -8.78 -2.88 12.08
CA ASN A 172 -7.84 -1.79 11.79
C ASN A 172 -6.65 -2.22 10.91
N THR A 173 -5.73 -1.29 10.63
CA THR A 173 -4.49 -1.51 9.85
C THR A 173 -3.74 -2.78 10.24
N TRP A 174 -3.61 -3.06 11.54
CA TRP A 174 -2.91 -4.26 12.05
C TRP A 174 -3.55 -5.55 11.57
N HIS A 175 -4.88 -5.60 11.46
CA HIS A 175 -5.61 -6.79 10.99
C HIS A 175 -5.31 -7.08 9.52
N TRP A 176 -5.48 -6.09 8.64
CA TRP A 176 -5.25 -6.26 7.19
C TRP A 176 -3.79 -6.53 6.86
N VAL A 177 -2.84 -5.92 7.58
CA VAL A 177 -1.42 -6.28 7.46
C VAL A 177 -1.19 -7.74 7.86
N GLY A 178 -1.83 -8.22 8.93
CA GLY A 178 -1.76 -9.63 9.31
C GLY A 178 -2.23 -10.59 8.22
N ILE A 179 -3.35 -10.26 7.54
CA ILE A 179 -3.85 -11.03 6.39
C ILE A 179 -2.84 -10.98 5.23
N ALA A 180 -2.30 -9.80 4.90
CA ALA A 180 -1.30 -9.66 3.84
C ALA A 180 -0.06 -10.53 4.10
N VAL A 181 0.44 -10.55 5.34
CA VAL A 181 1.60 -11.39 5.72
C VAL A 181 1.28 -12.87 5.52
N ASP A 182 0.09 -13.33 5.94
CA ASP A 182 -0.32 -14.73 5.77
C ASP A 182 -0.44 -15.14 4.28
N LEU A 183 -1.03 -14.27 3.45
CA LEU A 183 -1.09 -14.45 2.00
C LEU A 183 0.31 -14.50 1.37
N ALA A 184 1.22 -13.61 1.79
CA ALA A 184 2.60 -13.59 1.31
C ALA A 184 3.37 -14.85 1.70
N LEU A 185 3.16 -15.38 2.90
CA LEU A 185 3.72 -16.66 3.34
C LEU A 185 3.17 -17.83 2.52
N THR A 186 1.86 -17.86 2.27
CA THR A 186 1.18 -18.86 1.43
C THR A 186 1.73 -18.86 0.00
N LEU A 187 2.03 -17.68 -0.55
CA LEU A 187 2.68 -17.50 -1.85
C LEU A 187 4.19 -17.79 -1.83
N ARG A 188 4.78 -18.12 -0.68
CA ARG A 188 6.22 -18.30 -0.48
C ARG A 188 7.02 -17.08 -0.94
N LEU A 189 6.55 -15.87 -0.61
CA LEU A 189 7.30 -14.64 -0.89
C LEU A 189 8.46 -14.41 0.09
N HIS A 190 8.44 -15.07 1.25
CA HIS A 190 9.53 -15.08 2.24
C HIS A 190 10.77 -15.87 1.81
N ARG A 191 10.74 -16.45 0.60
CA ARG A 191 11.86 -17.16 -0.01
C ARG A 191 12.39 -16.36 -1.18
N ASP A 192 13.71 -16.18 -1.22
CA ASP A 192 14.37 -15.42 -2.27
C ASP A 192 14.04 -16.05 -3.63
N PRO A 193 13.40 -15.30 -4.54
CA PRO A 193 13.08 -15.82 -5.87
C PRO A 193 14.31 -16.16 -6.69
N LEU A 194 15.49 -15.61 -6.39
CA LEU A 194 16.75 -15.93 -7.08
C LEU A 194 17.19 -17.39 -6.89
N HIS A 195 16.69 -18.07 -5.85
CA HIS A 195 16.92 -19.51 -5.67
C HIS A 195 16.08 -20.38 -6.63
N ASN A 196 15.09 -19.80 -7.30
CA ASN A 196 14.24 -20.51 -8.26
C ASN A 196 14.56 -20.05 -9.69
N PRO A 197 15.20 -20.91 -10.51
CA PRO A 197 15.57 -20.56 -11.88
C PRO A 197 14.36 -20.38 -12.81
N ASP A 198 13.16 -20.82 -12.39
CA ASP A 198 11.93 -20.66 -13.19
C ASP A 198 11.44 -19.20 -13.23
N PHE A 199 11.89 -18.35 -12.32
CA PHE A 199 11.49 -16.95 -12.30
C PHE A 199 12.38 -16.10 -13.19
N THR A 200 11.74 -15.28 -14.03
CA THR A 200 12.46 -14.21 -14.73
C THR A 200 12.94 -13.15 -13.75
N LEU A 201 13.89 -12.29 -14.16
CA LEU A 201 14.34 -11.16 -13.34
C LEU A 201 13.16 -10.25 -12.95
N TYR A 202 12.26 -9.99 -13.89
CA TYR A 202 11.04 -9.22 -13.66
C TYR A 202 10.12 -9.88 -12.61
N GLN A 203 9.86 -11.18 -12.75
CA GLN A 203 9.05 -11.93 -11.77
C GLN A 203 9.69 -11.94 -10.39
N SER A 204 11.02 -12.04 -10.34
CA SER A 204 11.78 -11.95 -9.10
C SER A 204 11.65 -10.56 -8.46
N GLY A 205 11.77 -9.49 -9.25
CA GLY A 205 11.64 -8.11 -8.80
C GLY A 205 10.29 -7.81 -8.16
N ILE A 206 9.17 -8.11 -8.84
CA ILE A 206 7.83 -7.90 -8.25
C ILE A 206 7.60 -8.73 -6.98
N ARG A 207 8.10 -9.97 -6.93
CA ARG A 207 8.00 -10.82 -5.72
C ARG A 207 8.78 -10.23 -4.55
N LYS A 208 10.00 -9.74 -4.78
CA LYS A 208 10.80 -9.04 -3.76
C LYS A 208 10.10 -7.76 -3.31
N ARG A 209 9.58 -6.94 -4.23
CA ARG A 209 8.82 -5.70 -3.91
C ARG A 209 7.58 -6.00 -3.06
N LEU A 210 6.84 -7.07 -3.36
CA LEU A 210 5.69 -7.51 -2.56
C LEU A 210 6.09 -7.98 -1.15
N TRP A 211 7.16 -8.77 -1.03
CA TRP A 211 7.67 -9.20 0.27
C TRP A 211 8.12 -8.03 1.13
N TRP A 212 8.97 -7.16 0.58
CA TRP A 212 9.49 -5.99 1.28
C TRP A 212 8.38 -4.98 1.60
N SER A 213 7.34 -4.88 0.76
CA SER A 213 6.11 -4.15 1.09
C SER A 213 5.42 -4.72 2.33
N CYS A 214 5.34 -6.04 2.48
CA CYS A 214 4.81 -6.66 3.70
C CYS A 214 5.66 -6.34 4.93
N VAL A 215 7.00 -6.42 4.81
CA VAL A 215 7.94 -6.08 5.89
C VAL A 215 7.76 -4.64 6.35
N VAL A 216 7.79 -3.68 5.41
CA VAL A 216 7.60 -2.26 5.71
C VAL A 216 6.25 -2.05 6.40
N ARG A 217 5.16 -2.60 5.86
CA ARG A 217 3.82 -2.41 6.44
C ARG A 217 3.67 -3.03 7.83
N ASP A 218 4.26 -4.19 8.08
CA ASP A 218 4.28 -4.84 9.40
C ASP A 218 5.04 -4.01 10.43
N ARG A 219 6.22 -3.46 10.07
CA ARG A 219 7.01 -2.60 10.96
C ARG A 219 6.34 -1.25 11.24
N LEU A 220 5.82 -0.59 10.22
CA LEU A 220 5.16 0.71 10.40
C LEU A 220 3.85 0.58 11.18
N ALA A 221 3.06 -0.49 10.94
CA ALA A 221 1.88 -0.76 11.75
C ALA A 221 2.24 -1.12 13.20
N SER A 222 3.37 -1.79 13.42
CA SER A 222 3.91 -2.09 14.76
C SER A 222 4.25 -0.82 15.53
N LEU A 223 4.84 0.19 14.85
CA LEU A 223 5.18 1.50 15.45
C LEU A 223 3.91 2.18 15.92
N GLY A 224 2.93 2.26 15.02
CA GLY A 224 1.70 3.00 15.24
C GLY A 224 0.81 2.40 16.34
N VAL A 225 0.64 1.07 16.34
CA VAL A 225 -0.30 0.39 17.25
C VAL A 225 0.39 -0.10 18.53
N GLY A 226 1.72 -0.01 18.63
CA GLY A 226 2.48 -0.49 19.79
C GLY A 226 2.39 -2.00 19.95
N ARG A 227 2.50 -2.75 18.85
CA ARG A 227 2.48 -4.22 18.85
C ARG A 227 3.77 -4.80 18.27
N PRO A 228 4.22 -6.00 18.72
CA PRO A 228 5.41 -6.62 18.16
C PRO A 228 5.19 -7.00 16.68
N PRO A 229 6.17 -6.75 15.80
CA PRO A 229 6.08 -7.16 14.41
C PRO A 229 5.97 -8.68 14.24
N ARG A 230 5.31 -9.11 13.16
CA ARG A 230 5.09 -10.52 12.82
C ARG A 230 6.23 -11.13 12.03
N ILE A 231 6.80 -10.37 11.09
CA ILE A 231 7.85 -10.89 10.22
C ILE A 231 9.17 -10.78 10.97
N LEU A 232 9.91 -11.88 11.12
CA LEU A 232 11.25 -11.88 11.71
C LEU A 232 12.27 -12.35 10.69
N SER A 233 13.44 -11.70 10.63
CA SER A 233 14.51 -11.99 9.66
C SER A 233 14.95 -13.45 9.69
N GLN A 234 14.94 -14.09 10.86
CA GLN A 234 15.34 -15.49 11.02
C GLN A 234 14.48 -16.50 10.23
N PHE A 235 13.30 -16.09 9.73
CA PHE A 235 12.39 -16.95 8.97
C PHE A 235 12.30 -16.60 7.49
N THR A 236 13.13 -15.68 6.99
CA THR A 236 13.16 -15.22 5.60
C THR A 236 14.58 -15.22 5.07
N ASP A 237 14.75 -15.55 3.79
CA ASP A 237 16.05 -15.50 3.10
C ASP A 237 16.07 -14.52 1.91
N VAL A 238 14.98 -13.74 1.73
CA VAL A 238 14.90 -12.72 0.67
C VAL A 238 16.00 -11.68 0.81
N SER A 239 16.81 -11.55 -0.24
CA SER A 239 17.85 -10.54 -0.38
C SER A 239 17.31 -9.11 -0.31
N ALA A 240 18.22 -8.18 0.02
CA ALA A 240 17.96 -6.75 -0.01
C ALA A 240 17.45 -6.31 -1.39
N LEU A 241 16.57 -5.32 -1.40
CA LEU A 241 16.02 -4.76 -2.62
C LEU A 241 17.06 -3.85 -3.28
N THR A 242 17.20 -3.92 -4.61
CA THR A 242 18.02 -3.02 -5.41
C THR A 242 17.15 -2.29 -6.44
N LEU A 243 17.71 -1.31 -7.14
CA LEU A 243 16.99 -0.63 -8.23
C LEU A 243 16.66 -1.54 -9.41
N ASP A 244 17.38 -2.65 -9.57
CA ASP A 244 17.13 -3.64 -10.64
C ASP A 244 15.84 -4.43 -10.38
N ASP A 245 15.44 -4.56 -9.10
CA ASP A 245 14.18 -5.21 -8.73
C ASP A 245 12.93 -4.39 -9.14
N PHE A 246 13.14 -3.15 -9.60
CA PHE A 246 12.10 -2.28 -10.13
C PHE A 246 12.04 -2.26 -11.65
N GLU A 247 12.90 -3.01 -12.35
CA GLU A 247 12.75 -3.20 -13.78
C GLU A 247 11.42 -3.91 -14.08
N GLU A 248 10.65 -3.35 -15.02
CA GLU A 248 9.28 -3.78 -15.32
C GLU A 248 9.18 -4.48 -16.67
N SER A 249 8.05 -5.14 -16.90
CA SER A 249 7.82 -5.90 -18.13
C SER A 249 7.56 -4.94 -19.31
N GLY A 250 8.61 -4.42 -19.93
CA GLY A 250 8.54 -3.58 -21.13
C GLY A 250 9.77 -2.69 -21.33
N GLU A 251 9.84 -2.01 -22.49
CA GLU A 251 10.94 -1.11 -22.84
C GLU A 251 10.78 0.31 -22.24
N ARG A 252 9.95 0.48 -21.19
CA ARG A 252 9.69 1.81 -20.61
C ARG A 252 10.90 2.26 -19.80
N VAL A 253 11.58 3.29 -20.28
CA VAL A 253 12.69 3.91 -19.54
C VAL A 253 12.14 4.63 -18.31
N ARG A 254 12.61 4.22 -17.12
CA ARG A 254 12.29 4.89 -15.85
C ARG A 254 12.89 6.28 -15.82
N SER A 255 12.08 7.29 -15.53
CA SER A 255 12.56 8.66 -15.35
C SER A 255 13.43 8.79 -14.10
N GLU A 256 14.31 9.80 -14.06
CA GLU A 256 15.12 10.07 -12.86
C GLU A 256 14.26 10.28 -11.60
N GLY A 257 13.09 10.93 -11.75
CA GLY A 257 12.14 11.11 -10.66
C GLY A 257 11.60 9.79 -10.11
N GLU A 258 11.31 8.80 -10.98
CA GLU A 258 10.88 7.47 -10.56
C GLU A 258 12.01 6.73 -9.82
N GLN A 259 13.23 6.73 -10.37
CA GLN A 259 14.37 6.09 -9.73
C GLN A 259 14.68 6.70 -8.35
N ARG A 260 14.55 8.02 -8.20
CA ARG A 260 14.66 8.71 -6.90
C ARG A 260 13.63 8.21 -5.88
N LEU A 261 12.38 8.00 -6.30
CA LEU A 261 11.32 7.47 -5.44
C LEU A 261 11.56 5.99 -5.08
N GLU A 262 12.08 5.20 -6.02
CA GLU A 262 12.45 3.80 -5.78
C GLU A 262 13.62 3.68 -4.81
N ARG A 263 14.63 4.56 -4.91
CA ARG A 263 15.72 4.68 -3.93
C ARG A 263 15.20 4.95 -2.51
N LEU A 264 14.18 5.80 -2.36
CA LEU A 264 13.54 6.03 -1.07
C LEU A 264 12.88 4.77 -0.50
N PHE A 265 12.21 3.98 -1.34
CA PHE A 265 11.64 2.70 -0.90
C PHE A 265 12.72 1.71 -0.51
N VAL A 266 13.79 1.57 -1.30
CA VAL A 266 14.96 0.73 -0.95
C VAL A 266 15.51 1.15 0.42
N ALA A 267 15.79 2.43 0.63
CA ALA A 267 16.26 2.94 1.91
C ALA A 267 15.29 2.65 3.07
N LEU A 268 13.97 2.72 2.83
CA LEU A 268 12.96 2.35 3.82
C LEU A 268 13.01 0.85 4.19
N THR A 269 13.25 -0.03 3.22
CA THR A 269 13.42 -1.46 3.49
C THR A 269 14.66 -1.75 4.33
N GLU A 270 15.76 -1.05 4.06
CA GLU A 270 17.00 -1.15 4.81
C GLU A 270 16.83 -0.65 6.24
N LEU A 271 16.13 0.46 6.45
CA LEU A 271 15.78 0.97 7.78
C LEU A 271 14.92 -0.03 8.56
N CYS A 272 13.93 -0.66 7.90
CA CYS A 272 13.10 -1.68 8.53
C CYS A 272 13.91 -2.90 8.97
N ARG A 273 14.94 -3.27 8.20
CA ARG A 273 15.88 -4.35 8.54
C ARG A 273 16.81 -3.94 9.69
N ALA A 274 17.42 -2.76 9.61
CA ALA A 274 18.34 -2.24 10.64
C ALA A 274 17.65 -2.02 11.99
N SER A 275 16.34 -1.71 11.98
CA SER A 275 15.56 -1.48 13.19
C SER A 275 15.01 -2.75 13.85
N GLU A 276 15.09 -3.93 13.23
CA GLU A 276 14.60 -5.19 13.82
C GLU A 276 15.04 -5.43 15.28
N PRO A 277 16.32 -5.25 15.65
CA PRO A 277 16.74 -5.43 17.03
C PRO A 277 16.09 -4.43 17.99
N VAL A 278 15.78 -3.21 17.54
CA VAL A 278 15.05 -2.20 18.33
C VAL A 278 13.65 -2.73 18.68
N TRP A 279 13.01 -3.43 17.75
CA TRP A 279 11.67 -4.00 17.93
C TRP A 279 11.65 -5.17 18.90
N LEU A 280 12.56 -6.13 18.68
CA LEU A 280 12.74 -7.25 19.59
C LEU A 280 13.07 -6.76 21.00
N PHE A 281 13.85 -5.69 21.09
CA PHE A 281 14.20 -5.04 22.34
C PHE A 281 12.98 -4.36 23.01
N HIS A 282 12.24 -3.52 22.29
CA HIS A 282 11.10 -2.76 22.84
C HIS A 282 9.96 -3.68 23.33
N PHE A 283 9.73 -4.81 22.66
CA PHE A 283 8.61 -5.71 22.94
C PHE A 283 8.95 -6.97 23.75
N SER A 284 10.21 -7.17 24.16
CA SER A 284 10.61 -8.34 24.93
C SER A 284 9.96 -8.38 26.33
N MET A 285 9.26 -9.48 26.64
CA MET A 285 8.62 -9.72 27.95
C MET A 285 9.56 -10.34 29.00
N THR A 286 10.68 -10.96 28.59
CA THR A 286 11.54 -11.77 29.47
C THR A 286 13.00 -11.27 29.51
N ARG A 287 13.29 -10.34 30.45
CA ARG A 287 14.60 -9.89 31.02
C ARG A 287 15.58 -9.10 30.10
N PRO A 288 16.59 -8.41 30.69
CA PRO A 288 16.52 -7.28 31.62
C PRO A 288 16.27 -5.95 30.85
N ARG A 289 16.01 -4.85 31.57
CA ARG A 289 15.94 -3.49 31.01
C ARG A 289 17.20 -3.20 30.16
N ALA A 290 17.09 -2.48 29.03
CA ALA A 290 18.22 -2.15 28.14
C ALA A 290 19.48 -1.79 28.91
N THR A 291 20.59 -2.43 28.56
CA THR A 291 21.88 -1.90 28.99
C THR A 291 22.21 -0.66 28.15
N PRO A 292 22.88 0.35 28.74
CA PRO A 292 23.41 1.47 27.98
C PRO A 292 24.23 1.06 26.75
N ALA A 293 25.00 -0.02 26.85
CA ALA A 293 25.82 -0.54 25.76
C ALA A 293 24.97 -1.01 24.57
N GLN A 294 23.86 -1.71 24.82
CA GLN A 294 22.96 -2.16 23.75
C GLN A 294 22.32 -0.99 23.02
N VAL A 295 21.86 0.03 23.76
CA VAL A 295 21.27 1.22 23.13
C VAL A 295 22.31 2.02 22.34
N ALA A 296 23.54 2.12 22.83
CA ALA A 296 24.64 2.74 22.09
C ALA A 296 24.97 1.96 20.80
N GLU A 297 25.04 0.63 20.86
CA GLU A 297 25.29 -0.23 19.70
C GLU A 297 24.20 -0.06 18.63
N LEU A 298 22.93 -0.14 19.02
CA LEU A 298 21.80 0.04 18.10
C LEU A 298 21.73 1.45 17.53
N SER A 299 22.04 2.47 18.35
CA SER A 299 22.13 3.85 17.89
C SER A 299 23.24 4.00 16.84
N SER A 300 24.39 3.35 17.04
CA SER A 300 25.50 3.38 16.08
C SER A 300 25.11 2.73 14.75
N LYS A 301 24.39 1.60 14.76
CA LYS A 301 23.93 0.93 13.54
C LYS A 301 22.92 1.77 12.76
N LEU A 302 22.02 2.47 13.46
CA LEU A 302 21.05 3.37 12.83
C LEU A 302 21.73 4.62 12.25
N GLU A 303 22.74 5.16 12.94
CA GLU A 303 23.55 6.27 12.46
C GLU A 303 24.39 5.85 11.23
N GLU A 304 24.96 4.65 11.25
CA GLU A 304 25.67 4.07 10.10
C GLU A 304 24.74 3.99 8.88
N TRP A 305 23.53 3.47 9.04
CA TRP A 305 22.52 3.48 7.96
C TRP A 305 22.26 4.91 7.45
N TYR A 306 22.06 5.88 8.34
CA TYR A 306 21.81 7.27 7.96
C TYR A 306 22.97 7.87 7.14
N GLN A 307 24.22 7.59 7.54
CA GLN A 307 25.41 8.10 6.87
C GLN A 307 25.65 7.47 5.48
N HIS A 308 25.15 6.25 5.25
CA HIS A 308 25.24 5.57 3.96
C HIS A 308 24.11 5.95 2.99
N LEU A 309 23.17 6.82 3.39
CA LEU A 309 22.12 7.27 2.50
C LEU A 309 22.70 8.07 1.32
N PRO A 310 22.14 7.88 0.11
CA PRO A 310 22.48 8.68 -1.06
C PRO A 310 22.40 10.21 -0.81
N PRO A 311 23.30 11.02 -1.42
CA PRO A 311 23.32 12.47 -1.22
C PRO A 311 22.01 13.18 -1.58
N ASP A 312 21.27 12.69 -2.56
CA ASP A 312 19.96 13.24 -2.98
C ASP A 312 18.89 13.07 -1.89
N ILE A 313 18.99 12.02 -1.07
CA ILE A 313 18.11 11.79 0.09
C ILE A 313 18.59 12.62 1.30
N LEU A 314 19.90 12.75 1.52
CA LEU A 314 20.43 13.53 2.64
C LEU A 314 20.22 15.04 2.47
N SER A 315 20.40 15.56 1.25
CA SER A 315 20.29 17.00 0.96
C SER A 315 18.93 17.55 1.37
N GLU A 316 18.92 18.70 2.05
CA GLU A 316 17.66 19.38 2.31
C GLU A 316 17.08 19.98 1.02
N PRO A 317 15.78 19.79 0.76
CA PRO A 317 15.16 20.35 -0.43
C PRO A 317 15.14 21.88 -0.36
N SER A 318 15.57 22.52 -1.45
CA SER A 318 15.50 23.97 -1.56
C SER A 318 14.05 24.44 -1.66
N PHE A 319 13.60 25.24 -0.69
CA PHE A 319 12.25 25.83 -0.67
C PHE A 319 12.01 26.83 -1.81
N VAL A 320 13.06 27.27 -2.50
CA VAL A 320 13.01 28.40 -3.44
C VAL A 320 12.53 27.95 -4.83
N ASN A 321 12.49 26.65 -5.16
CA ASN A 321 12.23 26.18 -6.52
C ASN A 321 11.46 24.85 -6.64
N ILE A 322 10.53 24.54 -5.73
CA ILE A 322 9.69 23.33 -5.85
C ILE A 322 8.52 23.56 -6.84
N ALA A 323 8.89 23.80 -8.10
CA ALA A 323 7.95 24.10 -9.18
C ALA A 323 7.34 22.83 -9.79
N SER A 324 8.04 21.70 -9.78
CA SER A 324 7.56 20.44 -10.38
C SER A 324 6.85 19.55 -9.37
N ASP A 325 5.79 18.86 -9.82
CA ASP A 325 5.08 17.87 -9.03
C ASP A 325 5.98 16.69 -8.63
N ALA A 326 6.94 16.34 -9.48
CA ALA A 326 7.92 15.29 -9.19
C ALA A 326 8.80 15.64 -7.97
N GLU A 327 9.24 16.89 -7.85
CA GLU A 327 10.03 17.32 -6.69
C GLU A 327 9.17 17.34 -5.42
N ARG A 328 7.91 17.80 -5.52
CA ARG A 328 6.95 17.75 -4.39
C ARG A 328 6.73 16.33 -3.90
N GLN A 329 6.55 15.38 -4.80
CA GLN A 329 6.40 13.96 -4.49
C GLN A 329 7.66 13.42 -3.80
N PHE A 330 8.84 13.70 -4.35
CA PHE A 330 10.10 13.27 -3.73
C PHE A 330 10.26 13.83 -2.31
N VAL A 331 10.03 15.13 -2.11
CA VAL A 331 10.15 15.77 -0.80
C VAL A 331 9.18 15.18 0.22
N LEU A 332 7.93 14.90 -0.20
CA LEU A 332 6.94 14.24 0.63
C LEU A 332 7.44 12.86 1.11
N HIS A 333 7.86 12.00 0.18
CA HIS A 333 8.27 10.63 0.49
C HIS A 333 9.58 10.58 1.27
N ARG A 334 10.52 11.51 1.00
CA ARG A 334 11.72 11.73 1.82
C ARG A 334 11.36 12.09 3.25
N ASN A 335 10.41 13.00 3.45
CA ASN A 335 9.95 13.39 4.78
C ASN A 335 9.37 12.20 5.54
N VAL A 336 8.58 11.34 4.87
CA VAL A 336 8.07 10.10 5.47
C VAL A 336 9.20 9.17 5.89
N LEU A 337 10.22 8.94 5.06
CA LEU A 337 11.38 8.13 5.41
C LEU A 337 12.11 8.68 6.65
N MET A 338 12.39 9.99 6.64
CA MET A 338 13.08 10.65 7.75
C MET A 338 12.26 10.63 9.05
N GLN A 339 10.94 10.81 8.96
CA GLN A 339 10.06 10.73 10.12
C GLN A 339 10.04 9.32 10.73
N ASN A 340 10.09 8.27 9.89
CA ASN A 340 10.21 6.88 10.38
C ASN A 340 11.54 6.64 11.08
N TYR A 341 12.65 7.14 10.54
CA TYR A 341 13.96 7.10 11.19
C TYR A 341 13.91 7.75 12.58
N GLN A 342 13.38 8.98 12.67
CA GLN A 342 13.28 9.68 13.95
C GLN A 342 12.38 8.94 14.95
N SER A 343 11.27 8.36 14.49
CA SER A 343 10.35 7.58 15.34
C SER A 343 11.01 6.31 15.91
N ILE A 344 11.87 5.66 15.14
CA ILE A 344 12.66 4.51 15.59
C ILE A 344 13.69 4.93 16.65
N ILE A 345 14.38 6.07 16.45
CA ILE A 345 15.34 6.61 17.43
C ILE A 345 14.64 6.95 18.76
N VAL A 346 13.44 7.55 18.71
CA VAL A 346 12.63 7.81 19.90
C VAL A 346 12.28 6.49 20.61
N THR A 347 11.81 5.49 19.86
CA THR A 347 11.43 4.17 20.39
C THR A 347 12.60 3.47 21.08
N LEU A 348 13.81 3.56 20.51
CA LEU A 348 15.04 3.01 21.07
C LEU A 348 15.42 3.66 22.41
N ASN A 349 15.25 4.98 22.54
CA ASN A 349 15.71 5.74 23.71
C ASN A 349 14.66 5.86 24.83
N GLN A 350 13.38 5.59 24.55
CA GLN A 350 12.28 5.71 25.52
C GLN A 350 12.48 4.89 26.82
N PRO A 351 12.98 3.62 26.80
CA PRO A 351 13.12 2.82 28.02
C PRO A 351 14.13 3.35 29.04
N HIS A 352 15.14 4.12 28.62
CA HIS A 352 16.12 4.72 29.54
C HIS A 352 15.55 5.89 30.36
N ILE A 353 14.53 6.58 29.83
CA ILE A 353 13.93 7.76 30.47
C ILE A 353 12.93 7.36 31.55
N LEU A 354 12.16 6.30 31.32
CA LEU A 354 11.18 5.78 32.28
C LEU A 354 11.81 5.07 33.49
N ARG A 355 13.14 4.93 33.50
CA ARG A 355 13.90 4.29 34.58
C ARG A 355 14.05 5.27 35.75
N VAL A 356 13.18 5.12 36.76
CA VAL A 356 13.27 5.84 38.04
C VAL A 356 14.55 5.46 38.77
N GLU A 357 15.25 6.49 39.25
CA GLU A 357 16.53 6.41 39.96
C GLU A 357 16.44 5.47 41.15
N ARG A 358 17.28 4.44 41.15
CA ARG A 358 17.70 3.73 42.35
C ARG A 358 19.22 3.55 42.22
N GLU A 359 19.94 4.42 42.94
CA GLU A 359 21.39 4.38 43.22
C GLU A 359 22.38 4.95 42.18
N ALA A 360 23.53 5.38 42.72
CA ALA A 360 24.55 6.29 42.19
C ALA A 360 25.46 5.72 41.07
N ASP A 361 24.88 5.12 40.04
CA ASP A 361 25.64 4.67 38.86
C ASP A 361 25.85 5.83 37.87
N SER A 362 27.04 6.45 37.92
CA SER A 362 27.45 7.54 37.03
C SER A 362 27.36 7.16 35.54
N ALA A 363 27.67 5.92 35.18
CA ALA A 363 27.62 5.46 33.79
C ALA A 363 26.16 5.38 33.29
N LEU A 364 25.25 4.95 34.14
CA LEU A 364 23.82 4.96 33.84
C LEU A 364 23.27 6.39 33.69
N GLN A 365 23.68 7.31 34.56
CA GLN A 365 23.28 8.71 34.49
C GLN A 365 23.75 9.38 33.18
N GLN A 366 25.01 9.14 32.78
CA GLN A 366 25.54 9.61 31.50
C GLN A 366 24.76 9.04 30.31
N ALA A 367 24.45 7.74 30.34
CA ALA A 367 23.66 7.10 29.29
C ALA A 367 22.24 7.66 29.21
N GLN A 368 21.58 7.90 30.35
CA GLN A 368 20.26 8.52 30.39
C GLN A 368 20.28 9.96 29.86
N HIS A 369 21.32 10.74 30.18
CA HIS A 369 21.50 12.07 29.62
C HIS A 369 21.66 12.02 28.10
N ALA A 370 22.51 11.13 27.58
CA ALA A 370 22.70 10.94 26.14
C ALA A 370 21.39 10.53 25.44
N SER A 371 20.62 9.60 26.01
CA SER A 371 19.30 9.20 25.49
C SER A 371 18.28 10.35 25.49
N ARG A 372 18.28 11.21 26.52
CA ARG A 372 17.42 12.41 26.55
C ARG A 372 17.79 13.40 25.45
N MET A 373 19.09 13.62 25.23
CA MET A 373 19.57 14.51 24.17
C MET A 373 19.21 13.98 22.78
N ARG A 374 19.41 12.67 22.53
CA ARG A 374 19.01 12.03 21.26
C ARG A 374 17.50 12.14 21.03
N LEU A 375 16.67 11.88 22.05
CA LEU A 375 15.23 12.04 21.94
C LEU A 375 14.83 13.48 21.61
N MET A 376 15.40 14.46 22.31
CA MET A 376 15.13 15.88 22.06
C MET A 376 15.50 16.27 20.62
N GLN A 377 16.65 15.83 20.13
CA GLN A 377 17.07 16.05 18.75
C GLN A 377 16.10 15.41 17.75
N SER A 378 15.63 14.19 18.01
CA SER A 378 14.65 13.52 17.15
C SER A 378 13.29 14.22 17.13
N VAL A 379 12.81 14.71 18.27
CA VAL A 379 11.55 15.48 18.36
C VAL A 379 11.68 16.79 17.58
N ILE A 380 12.80 17.51 17.72
CA ILE A 380 13.08 18.72 16.93
C ILE A 380 13.11 18.38 15.43
N GLY A 381 13.75 17.27 15.05
CA GLY A 381 13.77 16.79 13.68
C GLY A 381 12.38 16.51 13.12
N ILE A 382 11.51 15.83 13.88
CA ILE A 382 10.11 15.57 13.48
C ILE A 382 9.36 16.89 13.29
N SER A 383 9.51 17.85 14.22
CA SER A 383 8.88 19.17 14.09
C SER A 383 9.37 19.94 12.86
N HIS A 384 10.67 19.85 12.55
CA HIS A 384 11.24 20.47 11.36
C HIS A 384 10.63 19.87 10.09
N LEU A 385 10.63 18.54 9.96
CA LEU A 385 10.02 17.81 8.82
C LEU A 385 8.54 18.18 8.64
N ALA A 386 7.77 18.23 9.74
CA ALA A 386 6.37 18.65 9.70
C ALA A 386 6.22 20.10 9.20
N ALA A 387 7.07 21.02 9.64
CA ALA A 387 7.07 22.41 9.16
C ALA A 387 7.39 22.49 7.66
N GLN A 388 8.33 21.68 7.16
CA GLN A 388 8.62 21.61 5.72
C GLN A 388 7.36 21.21 4.92
N LEU A 389 6.64 20.19 5.37
CA LEU A 389 5.43 19.71 4.71
C LEU A 389 4.29 20.74 4.74
N VAL A 390 4.15 21.50 5.84
CA VAL A 390 3.18 22.60 5.94
C VAL A 390 3.51 23.71 4.96
N ASN A 391 4.78 24.15 4.90
CA ASN A 391 5.21 25.23 4.02
C ASN A 391 5.02 24.93 2.53
N LEU A 392 4.99 23.64 2.17
CA LEU A 392 4.85 23.17 0.78
C LEU A 392 3.42 22.73 0.42
N ASP A 393 2.44 22.89 1.32
CA ASP A 393 1.06 22.38 1.17
C ASP A 393 1.01 20.85 0.88
N LEU A 394 1.93 20.10 1.48
CA LEU A 394 2.07 18.65 1.29
C LEU A 394 1.44 17.81 2.40
N VAL A 395 0.99 18.44 3.49
CA VAL A 395 0.38 17.75 4.64
C VAL A 395 -0.79 16.85 4.22
N ARG A 396 -1.61 17.32 3.26
CA ARG A 396 -2.76 16.54 2.74
C ARG A 396 -2.38 15.24 2.04
N PHE A 397 -1.12 15.11 1.62
CA PHE A 397 -0.57 13.93 0.94
C PHE A 397 0.25 13.04 1.87
N CYS A 398 0.40 13.41 3.14
CA CYS A 398 1.01 12.52 4.10
C CYS A 398 0.15 11.27 4.24
N PRO A 399 0.76 10.07 4.27
CA PRO A 399 0.04 8.87 4.67
C PRO A 399 -0.64 9.16 6.00
N THR A 400 -1.91 8.75 6.15
CA THR A 400 -2.58 8.78 7.45
C THR A 400 -1.80 7.85 8.38
N SER A 401 -0.84 8.41 9.10
CA SER A 401 -0.17 7.76 10.21
C SER A 401 -1.24 7.53 11.26
N THR A 402 -1.28 6.29 11.73
CA THR A 402 -2.16 5.75 12.77
C THR A 402 -2.38 6.69 13.94
#